data_AF-A0A942AJV2-F1
#
_entry.id   AF-A0A942AJV2-F1
#
_cell.length_a   1.000
_cell.length_b   1.000
_cell.length_c   1.000
_cell.angle_alpha   90.00
_cell.angle_beta   90.00
_cell.angle_gamma   90.00
#
_symmetry.space_group_name_H-M   'P 1'
#
loop_
_entity.id
_entity.type
_entity.pdbx_description
1 polymer ?
#
loop_
_entity_poly.entity_id
_entity_poly.type
_entity_poly.pdbx_seq_one_letter_code
_entity_poly.pdbx_strand_id
1 'polypeptide(L)'
;MELNEIIVFFICILVVLFMQIPLLILGNSNDCYFSDKTIKKLTVPQKSVLRKLVVFKEAKSANPQFLYIRVIPYLIQLFIVIVSTILFFINQFLISFIPSIVFMIIGYGTLGLNVIYELVLISLSRGLRI
;
A
#
# COMPACT_ATOMS: atom_id res chain seq x y z
N MET A 1 6.92 -19.45 17.10
CA MET A 1 6.76 -19.15 15.67
C MET A 1 7.98 -19.73 14.98
N GLU A 2 7.77 -20.60 14.00
CA GLU A 2 8.89 -21.22 13.29
C GLU A 2 9.58 -20.18 12.41
N LEU A 3 10.89 -20.35 12.15
CA LEU A 3 11.67 -19.43 11.32
C LEU A 3 11.01 -19.19 9.95
N ASN A 4 10.43 -20.23 9.37
CA ASN A 4 9.73 -20.17 8.08
C ASN A 4 8.50 -19.24 8.13
N GLU A 5 7.70 -19.30 9.20
CA GLU A 5 6.53 -18.43 9.39
C GLU A 5 6.94 -16.96 9.50
N ILE A 6 8.05 -16.69 10.21
CA ILE A 6 8.59 -15.35 10.38
C ILE A 6 9.03 -14.78 9.03
N ILE A 7 9.79 -15.57 8.27
CA ILE A 7 10.26 -15.20 6.94
C ILE A 7 9.07 -14.90 6.02
N VAL A 8 8.07 -15.79 5.98
CA VAL A 8 6.88 -15.61 5.15
C VAL A 8 6.13 -14.33 5.54
N PHE A 9 5.87 -14.12 6.83
CA PHE A 9 5.20 -12.91 7.31
C PHE A 9 5.90 -11.63 6.86
N PHE A 10 7.22 -11.52 7.06
CA PHE A 10 7.97 -10.33 6.64
C PHE A 10 8.01 -10.17 5.12
N ILE A 11 8.19 -11.25 4.36
CA ILE A 11 8.13 -11.20 2.90
C ILE A 11 6.78 -10.65 2.45
N CYS A 12 5.67 -11.16 2.99
CA CYS A 12 4.33 -10.74 2.60
C CYS A 12 4.10 -9.24 2.79
N ILE A 13 4.46 -8.69 3.96
CA ILE A 13 4.23 -7.26 4.24
C ILE A 13 5.21 -6.34 3.51
N LEU A 14 6.48 -6.76 3.34
CA LEU A 14 7.52 -5.96 2.71
C LEU A 14 7.38 -5.93 1.19
N VAL A 15 6.99 -7.05 0.56
CA VAL A 15 6.75 -7.11 -0.89
C VAL A 15 5.64 -6.13 -1.30
N VAL A 16 4.55 -6.06 -0.53
CA VAL A 16 3.46 -5.11 -0.81
C VAL A 16 3.95 -3.67 -0.70
N LEU A 17 4.71 -3.35 0.35
CA LEU A 17 5.29 -2.02 0.51
C LEU A 17 6.24 -1.67 -0.65
N PHE A 18 7.07 -2.64 -1.05
CA PHE A 18 8.00 -2.48 -2.16
C PHE A 18 7.30 -2.30 -3.50
N MET A 19 6.12 -2.89 -3.72
CA MET A 19 5.32 -2.63 -4.91
C MET A 19 4.65 -1.25 -4.89
N GLN A 20 4.20 -0.78 -3.73
CA GLN A 20 3.50 0.49 -3.60
C GLN A 20 4.42 1.71 -3.70
N ILE A 21 5.69 1.62 -3.27
CA ILE A 21 6.65 2.74 -3.34
C ILE A 21 6.90 3.18 -4.80
N PRO A 22 7.25 2.30 -5.76
CA PRO A 22 7.40 2.67 -7.17
C PRO A 22 6.11 3.21 -7.78
N LEU A 23 4.95 2.60 -7.47
CA LEU A 23 3.66 3.09 -7.94
C LEU A 23 3.39 4.52 -7.45
N LEU A 24 3.79 4.83 -6.22
CA LEU A 24 3.66 6.17 -5.66
C LEU A 24 4.63 7.17 -6.30
N ILE A 25 5.87 6.78 -6.60
CA ILE A 25 6.91 7.69 -7.13
C ILE A 25 6.77 7.91 -8.64
N LEU A 26 6.55 6.83 -9.38
CA LEU A 26 6.55 6.79 -10.85
C LEU A 26 5.14 6.87 -11.45
N GLY A 27 4.12 6.55 -10.65
CA GLY A 27 2.73 6.46 -11.08
C GLY A 27 2.33 5.05 -11.55
N ASN A 28 1.02 4.83 -11.78
CA ASN A 28 0.50 3.61 -12.35
C ASN A 28 0.07 3.86 -13.81
N SER A 29 0.44 2.96 -14.72
CA SER A 29 0.02 3.01 -16.14
C SER A 29 -1.50 3.06 -16.32
N ASN A 30 -2.24 2.49 -15.37
CA ASN A 30 -3.70 2.47 -15.39
C ASN A 30 -4.31 3.85 -15.11
N ASP A 31 -3.58 4.76 -14.48
CA ASP A 31 -4.12 6.08 -14.09
C ASP A 31 -4.42 6.96 -15.29
N CYS A 32 -3.72 6.75 -16.42
CA CYS A 32 -3.93 7.47 -17.69
C CYS A 32 -5.26 7.10 -18.37
N TYR A 33 -5.92 6.02 -17.98
CA TYR A 33 -7.19 5.59 -18.57
C TYR A 33 -8.42 6.16 -17.86
N PHE A 34 -8.24 6.77 -16.69
CA PHE A 34 -9.32 7.48 -16.02
C PHE A 34 -9.72 8.74 -16.79
N SER A 35 -10.99 9.14 -16.67
CA SER A 35 -11.44 10.40 -17.29
C SER A 35 -10.84 11.62 -16.58
N ASP A 36 -10.68 12.74 -17.29
CA ASP A 36 -10.17 13.99 -16.72
C ASP A 36 -10.95 14.45 -15.48
N LYS A 37 -12.27 14.21 -15.49
CA LYS A 37 -13.16 14.55 -14.36
C LYS A 37 -12.81 13.74 -13.11
N THR A 38 -12.49 12.45 -13.29
CA THR A 38 -12.13 11.54 -12.20
C THR A 38 -10.72 11.79 -11.72
N ILE A 39 -9.75 11.99 -12.63
CA ILE A 39 -8.39 12.41 -12.29
C ILE A 39 -8.43 13.67 -11.42
N LYS A 40 -9.21 14.69 -11.80
CA LYS A 40 -9.32 15.94 -11.02
C LYS A 40 -9.88 15.72 -9.61
N LYS A 41 -10.82 14.79 -9.43
CA LYS A 41 -11.39 14.44 -8.11
C LYS A 41 -10.41 13.61 -7.27
N LEU A 42 -9.69 12.70 -7.91
CA LEU A 42 -8.71 11.83 -7.26
C LEU A 42 -7.39 12.54 -7.00
N THR A 43 -7.13 13.69 -7.62
CA THR A 43 -5.90 14.46 -7.38
C THR A 43 -5.88 15.03 -5.97
N VAL A 44 -4.82 14.72 -5.23
CA VAL A 44 -4.58 15.21 -3.89
C VAL A 44 -4.10 16.67 -3.95
N PRO A 45 -4.76 17.60 -3.23
CA PRO A 45 -4.35 19.00 -3.22
C PRO A 45 -2.91 19.17 -2.70
N GLN A 46 -2.17 20.12 -3.30
CA GLN A 46 -0.76 20.35 -2.97
C GLN A 46 -0.51 20.72 -1.50
N LYS A 47 -1.46 21.42 -0.86
CA LYS A 47 -1.39 21.84 0.55
C LYS A 47 -1.95 20.80 1.54
N SER A 48 -2.39 19.64 1.06
CA SER A 48 -3.00 18.61 1.93
C SER A 48 -1.98 17.98 2.88
N VAL A 49 -2.48 17.52 4.03
CA VAL A 49 -1.68 16.79 5.02
C VAL A 49 -1.16 15.46 4.45
N LEU A 50 -1.94 14.79 3.61
CA LEU A 50 -1.56 13.52 2.97
C LEU A 50 -0.29 13.66 2.13
N ARG A 51 -0.14 14.79 1.41
CA ARG A 51 1.07 15.06 0.64
C ARG A 51 2.31 15.33 1.51
N LYS A 52 2.11 15.74 2.76
CA LYS A 52 3.19 15.93 3.75
C LYS A 52 3.57 14.63 4.45
N LEU A 53 2.61 13.74 4.67
CA LEU A 53 2.81 12.45 5.33
C LEU A 53 3.61 11.46 4.47
N VAL A 54 3.47 11.57 3.15
CA VAL A 54 4.25 10.74 2.23
C VAL A 54 5.69 11.23 2.17
N VAL A 55 6.62 10.37 2.59
CA VAL A 55 8.07 10.65 2.60
C VAL A 55 8.64 10.77 1.18
N PHE A 56 8.15 9.95 0.25
CA PHE A 56 8.62 9.92 -1.13
C PHE A 56 7.82 10.88 -2.02
N LYS A 57 8.47 11.97 -2.44
CA LYS A 57 7.86 12.91 -3.40
C LYS A 57 7.91 12.30 -4.81
N GLU A 58 6.82 12.49 -5.55
CA GLU A 58 6.69 12.02 -6.94
C GLU A 58 7.76 12.59 -7.86
N ALA A 59 8.16 11.77 -8.84
CA ALA A 59 8.96 12.25 -9.96
C ALA A 59 8.11 13.21 -10.82
N LYS A 60 8.75 14.25 -11.38
CA LYS A 60 8.08 15.19 -12.30
C LYS A 60 7.45 14.49 -13.53
N SER A 61 7.88 13.27 -13.83
CA SER A 61 7.40 12.43 -14.92
C SER A 61 6.09 11.68 -14.61
N ALA A 62 5.65 11.61 -13.35
CA ALA A 62 4.38 10.97 -13.01
C ALA A 62 3.22 11.82 -13.56
N ASN A 63 2.38 11.25 -14.40
CA ASN A 63 1.19 11.91 -14.93
C ASN A 63 0.04 10.89 -15.00
N PRO A 64 -1.08 11.08 -14.27
CA PRO A 64 -1.38 12.17 -13.34
C PRO A 64 -0.60 12.13 -12.01
N GLN A 65 -0.38 13.32 -11.45
CA GLN A 65 0.35 13.51 -10.19
C GLN A 65 -0.56 13.33 -8.96
N PHE A 66 -0.07 12.55 -8.00
CA PHE A 66 -0.53 12.40 -6.63
C PHE A 66 -2.02 12.10 -6.50
N LEU A 67 -2.42 10.88 -6.84
CA LEU A 67 -3.81 10.44 -6.71
C LEU A 67 -4.10 9.79 -5.34
N TYR A 68 -5.26 10.10 -4.75
CA TYR A 68 -5.76 9.48 -3.51
C TYR A 68 -5.77 7.95 -3.60
N ILE A 69 -6.09 7.41 -4.79
CA ILE A 69 -6.14 5.97 -5.04
C ILE A 69 -4.79 5.28 -4.85
N ARG A 70 -3.66 5.98 -5.04
CA ARG A 70 -2.31 5.45 -4.78
C ARG A 70 -1.83 5.77 -3.36
N VAL A 71 -2.09 6.99 -2.90
CA VAL A 71 -1.59 7.51 -1.62
C VAL A 71 -2.21 6.80 -0.43
N ILE A 72 -3.52 6.55 -0.45
CA ILE A 72 -4.24 5.95 0.67
C ILE A 72 -3.76 4.50 0.90
N PRO A 73 -3.72 3.60 -0.12
CA PRO A 73 -3.19 2.25 0.07
C PRO A 73 -1.76 2.23 0.59
N TYR A 74 -0.89 3.12 0.09
CA TYR A 74 0.48 3.24 0.59
C TYR A 74 0.54 3.59 2.07
N LEU A 75 -0.22 4.61 2.52
CA LEU A 75 -0.21 5.02 3.92
C LEU A 75 -0.78 3.94 4.84
N ILE A 76 -1.83 3.22 4.40
CA ILE A 76 -2.39 2.09 5.13
C ILE A 76 -1.36 0.97 5.25
N GLN A 77 -0.67 0.61 4.16
CA GLN A 77 0.35 -0.44 4.20
C GLN A 77 1.53 -0.04 5.08
N LEU A 78 2.00 1.20 4.98
CA LEU A 78 3.08 1.72 5.82
C LEU A 78 2.70 1.63 7.31
N PHE A 79 1.47 2.00 7.65
CA PHE A 79 0.94 1.87 9.01
C PHE A 79 0.92 0.40 9.47
N ILE A 80 0.41 -0.51 8.63
CA ILE A 80 0.38 -1.95 8.94
C ILE A 80 1.79 -2.49 9.16
N VAL A 81 2.75 -2.14 8.31
CA VAL A 81 4.15 -2.59 8.45
C VAL A 81 4.75 -2.09 9.76
N ILE A 82 4.59 -0.82 10.10
CA ILE A 82 5.14 -0.24 11.34
C ILE A 82 4.51 -0.91 12.57
N VAL A 83 3.17 -0.95 12.64
CA VAL A 83 2.45 -1.52 13.79
C VAL A 83 2.75 -3.01 13.94
N SER A 84 2.70 -3.76 12.85
CA SER A 84 2.91 -5.22 12.90
C SER A 84 4.35 -5.58 13.22
N THR A 85 5.33 -4.77 12.76
CA THR A 85 6.74 -4.95 13.13
C THR A 85 6.95 -4.73 14.63
N ILE A 86 6.40 -3.63 15.19
CA ILE A 86 6.49 -3.36 16.64
C ILE A 86 5.84 -4.49 17.44
N LEU A 87 4.62 -4.88 17.07
CA LEU A 87 3.91 -5.98 17.74
C LEU A 87 4.67 -7.30 17.64
N PHE A 88 5.30 -7.59 16.51
CA PHE A 88 6.15 -8.76 16.33
C PHE A 88 7.33 -8.76 17.30
N PHE A 89 8.05 -7.64 17.41
CA PHE A 89 9.18 -7.53 18.34
C PHE A 89 8.74 -7.68 19.81
N ILE A 90 7.63 -7.06 20.21
CA ILE A 90 7.09 -7.22 21.56
C ILE A 90 6.72 -8.69 21.81
N ASN A 91 6.04 -9.32 20.85
CA ASN A 91 5.59 -10.70 20.97
C ASN A 91 6.73 -11.71 21.06
N GLN A 92 7.82 -11.47 20.33
CA GLN A 92 8.95 -12.38 20.23
C GLN A 92 9.96 -12.21 21.37
N PHE A 93 10.18 -10.98 21.85
CA PHE A 93 11.27 -10.67 22.79
C PHE A 93 10.82 -10.25 24.19
N LEU A 94 9.57 -9.79 24.38
CA LEU A 94 9.08 -9.32 25.68
C LEU A 94 8.07 -10.31 26.29
N ILE A 95 6.93 -10.51 25.63
CA ILE A 95 5.83 -11.33 26.15
C ILE A 95 5.18 -12.04 24.96
N SER A 96 5.05 -13.36 25.00
CA SER A 96 4.31 -14.09 23.96
C SER A 96 2.80 -14.02 24.24
N PHE A 97 2.11 -13.08 23.60
CA PHE A 97 0.67 -12.85 23.79
C PHE A 97 -0.16 -12.95 22.50
N ILE A 98 0.48 -12.88 21.33
CA ILE A 98 -0.16 -12.99 20.01
C ILE A 98 0.16 -14.36 19.40
N PRO A 99 -0.86 -15.17 19.06
CA PRO A 99 -0.67 -16.41 18.32
C PRO A 99 -0.02 -16.16 16.95
N SER A 100 0.93 -17.00 16.52
CA SER A 100 1.63 -16.85 15.24
C SER A 100 0.69 -16.80 14.03
N ILE A 101 -0.44 -17.52 14.09
CA ILE A 101 -1.45 -17.52 13.03
C ILE A 101 -2.00 -16.11 12.74
N VAL A 102 -2.05 -15.22 13.74
CA VAL A 102 -2.51 -13.84 13.55
C VAL A 102 -1.56 -13.07 12.65
N PHE A 103 -0.24 -13.20 12.86
CA PHE A 103 0.77 -12.60 11.98
C PHE A 103 0.67 -13.15 10.56
N MET A 104 0.44 -14.46 10.41
CA MET A 104 0.25 -15.08 9.09
C MET A 104 -0.98 -14.52 8.37
N ILE A 105 -2.11 -14.37 9.08
CA ILE A 105 -3.33 -13.78 8.53
C ILE A 105 -3.09 -12.32 8.10
N ILE A 106 -2.35 -11.54 8.90
CA ILE A 106 -1.99 -10.16 8.53
C ILE A 106 -1.12 -10.17 7.26
N GLY A 107 -0.08 -11.01 7.20
CA GLY A 107 0.80 -11.12 6.04
C GLY A 107 0.02 -11.47 4.76
N TYR A 108 -0.67 -12.61 4.74
CA TYR A 108 -1.45 -13.01 3.56
C TYR A 108 -2.60 -12.06 3.24
N GLY A 109 -3.25 -11.49 4.26
CA GLY A 109 -4.31 -10.50 4.12
C GLY A 109 -3.83 -9.26 3.39
N THR A 110 -2.65 -8.73 3.74
CA THR A 110 -2.07 -7.56 3.05
C THR A 110 -1.76 -7.86 1.58
N LEU A 111 -1.20 -9.03 1.26
CA LEU A 111 -0.99 -9.46 -0.12
C LEU A 111 -2.31 -9.58 -0.89
N GLY A 112 -3.29 -10.28 -0.32
CA GLY A 112 -4.60 -10.47 -0.94
C GLY A 112 -5.31 -9.15 -1.20
N LEU A 113 -5.29 -8.22 -0.24
CA LEU A 113 -5.84 -6.88 -0.40
C LEU A 113 -5.13 -6.09 -1.49
N ASN A 114 -3.81 -6.22 -1.63
CA ASN A 114 -3.06 -5.56 -2.69
C ASN A 114 -3.45 -6.09 -4.09
N VAL A 115 -3.67 -7.40 -4.21
CA VAL A 115 -4.17 -8.01 -5.47
C VAL A 115 -5.57 -7.51 -5.79
N ILE A 116 -6.48 -7.47 -4.80
CA ILE A 116 -7.83 -6.95 -4.98
C ILE A 116 -7.79 -5.48 -5.40
N TYR A 117 -6.92 -4.67 -4.78
CA TYR A 117 -6.72 -3.27 -5.13
C TYR A 117 -6.34 -3.10 -6.61
N GLU A 118 -5.35 -3.86 -7.10
CA GLU A 118 -4.95 -3.79 -8.52
C GLU A 118 -6.08 -4.22 -9.46
N LEU A 119 -6.84 -5.27 -9.12
CA LEU A 119 -7.99 -5.71 -9.92
C LEU A 119 -9.09 -4.65 -9.99
N VAL A 120 -9.39 -4.00 -8.86
CA VAL A 120 -10.36 -2.90 -8.80
C VAL A 120 -9.87 -1.72 -9.64
N LEU A 121 -8.58 -1.36 -9.52
CA LEU A 121 -7.99 -0.24 -10.25
C LEU A 121 -8.01 -0.49 -11.76
N ILE A 122 -7.70 -1.72 -12.21
CA ILE A 122 -7.82 -2.13 -13.62
C ILE A 122 -9.29 -2.05 -14.08
N SER A 123 -10.22 -2.54 -13.28
CA SER A 123 -11.65 -2.56 -13.63
C SER A 123 -12.23 -1.16 -13.76
N LEU A 124 -11.90 -0.26 -12.82
CA LEU A 124 -12.36 1.13 -12.84
C LEU A 124 -11.73 1.91 -14.00
N SER A 125 -10.42 1.77 -14.21
CA SER A 125 -9.69 2.54 -15.23
C SER A 125 -9.96 2.07 -16.65
N ARG A 126 -9.90 0.76 -16.93
CA ARG A 126 -10.02 0.22 -18.28
C ARG A 126 -11.41 -0.28 -18.62
N GLY A 127 -12.08 -0.92 -17.66
CA GLY A 127 -13.41 -1.50 -17.85
C GLY A 127 -14.50 -0.44 -17.89
N LEU A 128 -14.54 0.41 -16.87
CA LEU A 128 -15.57 1.44 -16.73
C LEU A 128 -15.16 2.80 -17.30
N ARG A 129 -13.84 3.05 -17.49
CA ARG A 129 -13.27 4.33 -17.95
C ARG A 129 -13.83 5.54 -17.21
N ILE A 130 -14.03 5.39 -15.90
CA ILE A 130 -14.61 6.43 -15.06
C ILE A 130 -13.59 7.54 -14.81
#